data_AF-A0A834EDS1-F1
#
_entry.id   AF-A0A834EDS1-F1
#
_cell.length_a   1.000
_cell.length_b   1.000
_cell.length_c   1.000
_cell.angle_alpha   90.00
_cell.angle_beta   90.00
_cell.angle_gamma   90.00
#
_symmetry.space_group_name_H-M   'P 1'
#
loop_
_entity.id
_entity.type
_entity.pdbx_description
1 polymer ?
#
loop_
_entity_poly.entity_id
_entity_poly.type
_entity_poly.pdbx_seq_one_letter_code
_entity_poly.pdbx_strand_id
1 'polypeptide(L)'
;MADEEAEQERLSRGGGGCVAELQRLGERLQELERQLRESQVSAVEAATEYCQQLCQTLLEYAEKWKTSEDPLPLLEVYTVAIQSYVKARPYLTSECENVALVLERLALSCVELLLCLPVELSNKQWEQFQTLVQVRIFTY
;
A
#
# COMPACT_ATOMS: atom_id res chain seq x y z
N MET A 1 -15.61 8.46 -41.94
CA MET A 1 -15.81 8.46 -40.48
C MET A 1 -14.98 7.32 -39.91
N ALA A 2 -13.65 7.47 -39.90
CA ALA A 2 -12.71 6.38 -39.58
C ALA A 2 -11.56 6.84 -38.66
N ASP A 3 -11.71 8.01 -38.02
CA ASP A 3 -10.67 8.63 -37.20
C ASP A 3 -11.03 8.61 -35.69
N GLU A 4 -12.28 8.33 -35.34
CA GLU A 4 -12.77 8.40 -33.95
C GLU A 4 -12.46 7.13 -33.12
N GLU A 5 -12.12 5.99 -33.74
CA GLU A 5 -11.76 4.77 -33.00
C GLU A 5 -10.31 4.76 -32.48
N ALA A 6 -9.44 5.68 -32.95
CA ALA A 6 -8.03 5.71 -32.54
C ALA A 6 -7.77 6.49 -31.24
N GLU A 7 -8.65 7.40 -30.83
CA GLU A 7 -8.48 8.18 -29.59
C GLU A 7 -8.99 7.44 -28.35
N GLN A 8 -9.93 6.49 -28.50
CA GLN A 8 -10.52 5.75 -27.38
C GLN A 8 -9.56 4.69 -26.79
N GLU A 9 -8.61 4.20 -27.59
CA GLU A 9 -7.53 3.29 -27.17
C GLU A 9 -6.46 3.98 -26.32
N ARG A 10 -6.26 5.31 -26.46
CA ARG A 10 -5.27 6.05 -25.67
C ARG A 10 -5.75 6.32 -24.25
N LEU A 11 -7.05 6.49 -24.06
CA LEU A 11 -7.67 6.69 -22.75
C LEU A 11 -7.77 5.36 -21.96
N SER A 12 -7.92 4.23 -22.66
CA SER A 12 -7.97 2.90 -22.03
C SER A 12 -6.59 2.38 -21.59
N ARG A 13 -5.50 2.89 -22.19
CA ARG A 13 -4.13 2.45 -21.90
C ARG A 13 -3.56 2.97 -20.58
N GLY A 14 -4.20 3.97 -19.97
CA GLY A 14 -3.78 4.56 -18.70
C GLY A 14 -4.23 3.79 -17.45
N GLY A 15 -5.39 3.12 -17.49
CA GLY A 15 -5.97 2.46 -16.30
C GLY A 15 -5.43 1.04 -16.03
N GLY A 16 -5.01 0.32 -17.07
CA GLY A 16 -4.51 -1.06 -16.92
C GLY A 16 -3.12 -1.15 -16.26
N GLY A 17 -2.30 -0.10 -16.39
CA GLY A 17 -0.99 -0.04 -15.75
C GLY A 17 -1.10 -0.03 -14.22
N CYS A 18 -2.11 0.66 -13.68
CA CYS A 18 -2.30 0.79 -12.24
C CYS A 18 -2.68 -0.50 -11.55
N VAL A 19 -3.61 -1.23 -12.15
CA VAL A 19 -4.02 -2.52 -11.62
C VAL A 19 -2.88 -3.54 -11.68
N ALA A 20 -2.07 -3.53 -12.75
CA ALA A 20 -0.93 -4.43 -12.88
C ALA A 20 0.21 -4.10 -11.89
N GLU A 21 0.51 -2.81 -11.68
CA GLU A 21 1.49 -2.38 -10.68
C GLU A 21 1.00 -2.68 -9.26
N LEU A 22 -0.28 -2.44 -8.94
CA LEU A 22 -0.87 -2.80 -7.64
C LEU A 22 -0.82 -4.30 -7.38
N GLN A 23 -1.10 -5.13 -8.39
CA GLN A 23 -0.96 -6.58 -8.27
C GLN A 23 0.50 -6.97 -7.98
N ARG A 24 1.46 -6.43 -8.75
CA ARG A 24 2.89 -6.68 -8.51
C ARG A 24 3.35 -6.25 -7.12
N LEU A 25 2.85 -5.11 -6.61
CA LEU A 25 3.12 -4.67 -5.24
C LEU A 25 2.56 -5.68 -4.23
N GLY A 26 1.31 -6.13 -4.42
CA GLY A 26 0.67 -7.12 -3.55
C GLY A 26 1.44 -8.44 -3.50
N GLU A 27 1.86 -8.95 -4.65
CA GLU A 27 2.71 -10.15 -4.74
C GLU A 27 4.05 -9.95 -4.04
N ARG A 28 4.70 -8.79 -4.24
CA ARG A 28 5.96 -8.46 -3.59
C ARG A 28 5.83 -8.39 -2.06
N LEU A 29 4.76 -7.79 -1.56
CA LEU A 29 4.47 -7.69 -0.13
C LEU A 29 4.18 -9.07 0.49
N GLN A 30 3.40 -9.90 -0.19
CA GLN A 30 3.16 -11.28 0.25
C GLN A 30 4.45 -12.10 0.30
N GLU A 31 5.31 -11.92 -0.70
CA GLU A 31 6.60 -12.59 -0.74
C GLU A 31 7.51 -12.14 0.41
N LEU A 32 7.52 -10.85 0.75
CA LEU A 32 8.23 -10.34 1.93
C LEU A 32 7.67 -10.93 3.24
N GLU A 33 6.36 -11.06 3.37
CA GLU A 33 5.72 -11.69 4.54
C GLU A 33 6.12 -13.19 4.64
N ARG A 34 6.15 -13.89 3.52
CA ARG A 34 6.58 -15.28 3.44
C ARG A 34 8.06 -15.43 3.85
N GLN A 35 8.93 -14.57 3.32
CA GLN A 35 10.36 -14.56 3.68
C GLN A 35 10.60 -14.23 5.15
N LEU A 36 9.79 -13.33 5.74
CA LEU A 36 9.81 -13.06 7.17
C LEU A 36 9.46 -14.33 7.97
N ARG A 37 8.47 -15.10 7.51
CA ARG A 37 8.03 -16.33 8.18
C ARG A 37 9.01 -17.50 8.03
N GLU A 38 9.65 -17.62 6.87
CA GLU A 38 10.62 -18.69 6.57
C GLU A 38 12.07 -18.33 6.97
N SER A 39 12.30 -17.07 7.37
CA SER A 39 13.60 -16.59 7.80
C SER A 39 14.13 -17.36 9.01
N GLN A 40 15.38 -17.82 8.90
CA GLN A 40 16.11 -18.46 10.00
C GLN A 40 17.03 -17.50 10.76
N VAL A 41 17.03 -16.22 10.39
CA VAL A 41 17.78 -15.16 11.07
C VAL A 41 17.07 -14.72 12.35
N SER A 42 17.73 -13.88 13.15
CA SER A 42 17.13 -13.34 14.38
C SER A 42 15.82 -12.60 14.07
N ALA A 43 14.81 -12.74 14.94
CA ALA A 43 13.51 -12.08 14.77
C ALA A 43 13.62 -10.56 14.59
N VAL A 44 14.60 -9.93 15.26
CA VAL A 44 14.90 -8.49 15.15
C VAL A 44 15.45 -8.14 13.76
N GLU A 45 16.31 -9.01 13.23
CA GLU A 45 16.98 -8.81 11.94
C GLU A 45 15.97 -9.02 10.79
N ALA A 46 15.19 -10.10 10.85
CA ALA A 46 14.11 -10.38 9.90
C ALA A 46 13.06 -9.25 9.89
N ALA A 47 12.65 -8.77 11.07
CA ALA A 47 11.70 -7.68 11.18
C ALA A 47 12.24 -6.36 10.61
N THR A 48 13.52 -6.05 10.86
CA THR A 48 14.17 -4.84 10.33
C THR A 48 14.31 -4.91 8.82
N GLU A 49 14.72 -6.06 8.27
CA GLU A 49 14.84 -6.27 6.84
C GLU A 49 13.47 -6.16 6.14
N TYR A 50 12.44 -6.81 6.69
CA TYR A 50 11.06 -6.67 6.21
C TYR A 50 10.59 -5.21 6.20
N CYS A 51 10.80 -4.48 7.29
CA CYS A 51 10.41 -3.08 7.40
C CYS A 51 11.13 -2.19 6.38
N GLN A 52 12.44 -2.41 6.15
CA GLN A 52 13.20 -1.68 5.14
C GLN A 52 12.71 -1.98 3.74
N GLN A 53 12.54 -3.25 3.39
CA GLN A 53 12.07 -3.68 2.06
C GLN A 53 10.66 -3.16 1.78
N LEU A 54 9.78 -3.20 2.78
CA LEU A 54 8.43 -2.68 2.69
C LEU A 54 8.45 -1.16 2.45
N CYS A 55 9.22 -0.40 3.23
CA CYS A 55 9.36 1.04 3.04
C CYS A 55 9.96 1.42 1.68
N GLN A 56 11.01 0.73 1.23
CA GLN A 56 11.62 0.97 -0.08
C GLN A 56 10.63 0.72 -1.21
N THR A 57 9.96 -0.43 -1.17
CA THR A 57 8.94 -0.77 -2.17
C THR A 57 7.83 0.28 -2.16
N LEU A 58 7.35 0.68 -0.99
CA LEU A 58 6.28 1.68 -0.91
C LEU A 58 6.71 3.06 -1.41
N LEU A 59 7.95 3.49 -1.14
CA LEU A 59 8.47 4.75 -1.67
C LEU A 59 8.60 4.71 -3.19
N GLU A 60 9.14 3.65 -3.78
CA GLU A 60 9.26 3.51 -5.23
C GLU A 60 7.90 3.54 -5.93
N TYR A 61 6.92 2.82 -5.39
CA TYR A 61 5.57 2.84 -5.91
C TYR A 61 4.91 4.19 -5.64
N ALA A 62 5.07 4.77 -4.46
CA ALA A 62 4.51 6.08 -4.14
C ALA A 62 5.05 7.18 -5.05
N GLU A 63 6.33 7.19 -5.38
CA GLU A 63 6.92 8.16 -6.32
C GLU A 63 6.37 7.97 -7.74
N LYS A 64 6.27 6.73 -8.22
CA LYS A 64 5.60 6.42 -9.50
C LYS A 64 4.15 6.91 -9.51
N TRP A 65 3.40 6.64 -8.46
CA TRP A 65 2.00 7.05 -8.31
C TRP A 65 1.82 8.55 -8.13
N LYS A 66 2.78 9.24 -7.51
CA LYS A 66 2.78 10.70 -7.30
C LYS A 66 2.87 11.47 -8.62
N THR A 67 3.41 10.86 -9.67
CA THR A 67 3.39 11.41 -11.03
C THR A 67 2.08 11.14 -11.79
N SER A 68 1.21 10.29 -11.23
CA SER A 68 -0.13 10.03 -11.74
C SER A 68 -1.11 11.03 -11.11
N GLU A 69 -2.01 11.62 -11.90
CA GLU A 69 -2.98 12.63 -11.41
C GLU A 69 -4.03 12.08 -10.42
N ASP A 70 -4.06 10.76 -10.20
CA ASP A 70 -5.07 10.11 -9.38
C ASP A 70 -4.48 9.62 -8.04
N PRO A 71 -4.99 10.08 -6.87
CA PRO A 71 -4.50 9.64 -5.56
C PRO A 71 -5.06 8.28 -5.10
N LEU A 72 -6.11 7.73 -5.75
CA LEU A 72 -6.75 6.48 -5.33
C LEU A 72 -5.80 5.26 -5.37
N PRO A 73 -5.00 5.05 -6.44
CA PRO A 73 -4.05 3.94 -6.49
C PRO A 73 -3.02 4.02 -5.36
N LEU A 74 -2.58 5.24 -5.04
CA LEU A 74 -1.61 5.48 -3.96
C LEU A 74 -2.20 5.14 -2.59
N LEU A 75 -3.48 5.46 -2.36
CA LEU A 75 -4.20 5.05 -1.15
C LEU A 75 -4.31 3.51 -1.04
N GLU A 76 -4.59 2.83 -2.15
CA GLU A 76 -4.66 1.36 -2.20
C GLU A 76 -3.28 0.73 -1.93
N VAL A 77 -2.20 1.30 -2.47
CA VAL A 77 -0.81 0.90 -2.19
C VAL A 77 -0.54 0.91 -0.68
N TYR A 78 -0.82 2.03 -0.01
CA TYR A 78 -0.60 2.14 1.44
C TYR A 78 -1.51 1.20 2.22
N THR A 79 -2.77 1.05 1.79
CA THR A 79 -3.72 0.14 2.38
C THR A 79 -3.19 -1.29 2.36
N VAL A 80 -2.85 -1.83 1.19
CA VAL A 80 -2.31 -3.19 1.01
C VAL A 80 -1.04 -3.39 1.84
N ALA A 81 -0.16 -2.39 1.91
CA ALA A 81 1.00 -2.44 2.78
C ALA A 81 0.65 -2.57 4.26
N ILE A 82 -0.26 -1.73 4.77
CA ILE A 82 -0.75 -1.85 6.16
C ILE A 82 -1.37 -3.23 6.38
N GLN A 83 -2.09 -3.78 5.39
CA GLN A 83 -2.67 -5.11 5.51
C GLN A 83 -1.62 -6.20 5.66
N SER A 84 -0.59 -6.18 4.79
CA SER A 84 0.54 -7.10 4.85
C SER A 84 1.28 -6.96 6.18
N TYR A 85 1.47 -5.72 6.61
CA TYR A 85 2.12 -5.39 7.87
C TYR A 85 1.41 -5.97 9.10
N VAL A 86 0.08 -5.81 9.17
CA VAL A 86 -0.72 -6.37 10.27
C VAL A 86 -0.70 -7.91 10.27
N LYS A 87 -0.66 -8.55 9.09
CA LYS A 87 -0.50 -10.01 8.97
C LYS A 87 0.88 -10.48 9.40
N ALA A 88 1.91 -9.70 9.11
CA ALA A 88 3.29 -9.93 9.52
C ALA A 88 3.51 -9.70 11.03
N ARG A 89 2.72 -8.82 11.67
CA ARG A 89 2.82 -8.43 13.09
C ARG A 89 3.04 -9.58 14.10
N PRO A 90 2.32 -10.73 14.06
CA PRO A 90 2.60 -11.85 14.98
C PRO A 90 3.98 -12.49 14.80
N TYR A 91 4.63 -12.27 13.66
CA TYR A 91 5.99 -12.74 13.37
C TYR A 91 7.05 -11.65 13.61
N LEU A 92 6.63 -10.39 13.76
CA LEU A 92 7.51 -9.27 14.06
C LEU A 92 7.74 -9.21 15.57
N THR A 93 9.01 -9.15 15.98
CA THR A 93 9.35 -8.94 17.39
C THR A 93 9.00 -7.51 17.82
N SER A 94 8.43 -7.38 19.02
CA SER A 94 8.17 -6.07 19.65
C SER A 94 9.44 -5.32 20.01
N GLU A 95 10.60 -5.98 19.98
CA GLU A 95 11.91 -5.37 20.23
C GLU A 95 12.39 -4.49 19.06
N CYS A 96 11.76 -4.57 17.88
CA CYS A 96 12.05 -3.68 16.77
C CYS A 96 11.27 -2.37 16.86
N GLU A 97 11.94 -1.26 17.19
CA GLU A 97 11.33 0.08 17.09
C GLU A 97 10.88 0.44 15.67
N ASN A 98 11.58 -0.08 14.66
CA ASN A 98 11.21 0.11 13.25
C ASN A 98 9.78 -0.36 12.96
N VAL A 99 9.28 -1.34 13.72
CA VAL A 99 7.96 -1.91 13.51
C VAL A 99 6.86 -0.91 13.87
N ALA A 100 6.97 -0.22 15.00
CA ALA A 100 6.00 0.79 15.38
C ALA A 100 6.10 2.03 14.47
N LEU A 101 7.33 2.48 14.20
CA LEU A 101 7.61 3.69 13.44
C LEU A 101 7.12 3.62 11.98
N VAL A 102 7.31 2.48 11.32
CA VAL A 102 6.85 2.30 9.93
C VAL A 102 5.33 2.34 9.86
N LEU A 103 4.64 1.69 10.79
CA LEU A 103 3.17 1.71 10.84
C LEU A 103 2.63 3.12 11.10
N GLU A 104 3.21 3.85 12.05
CA GLU A 104 2.82 5.23 12.35
C GLU A 104 3.05 6.15 11.13
N ARG A 105 4.21 6.04 10.48
CA ARG A 105 4.50 6.81 9.26
C ARG A 105 3.54 6.47 8.13
N LEU A 106 3.23 5.19 7.91
CA LEU A 106 2.26 4.76 6.91
C LEU A 106 0.86 5.32 7.20
N ALA A 107 0.42 5.24 8.45
CA ALA A 107 -0.86 5.79 8.87
C ALA A 107 -0.91 7.31 8.67
N LEU A 108 0.14 8.04 9.04
CA LEU A 108 0.27 9.48 8.78
C LEU A 108 0.20 9.80 7.29
N SER A 109 0.99 9.12 6.47
CA SER A 109 0.98 9.33 5.01
C SER A 109 -0.39 9.02 4.39
N CYS A 110 -1.10 7.99 4.87
CA CYS A 110 -2.48 7.72 4.48
C CYS A 110 -3.41 8.91 4.81
N VAL A 111 -3.33 9.41 6.05
CA VAL A 111 -4.18 10.53 6.51
C VAL A 111 -3.86 11.81 5.74
N GLU A 112 -2.59 12.12 5.50
CA GLU A 112 -2.20 13.24 4.67
C GLU A 112 -2.73 13.11 3.23
N LEU A 113 -2.73 11.91 2.66
CA LEU A 113 -3.32 11.67 1.35
C LEU A 113 -4.83 11.91 1.33
N LEU A 114 -5.53 11.43 2.37
CA LEU A 114 -6.97 11.65 2.55
C LEU A 114 -7.30 13.13 2.70
N LEU A 115 -6.46 13.88 3.40
CA LEU A 115 -6.62 15.32 3.57
C LEU A 115 -6.33 16.11 2.28
N CYS A 116 -5.44 15.59 1.42
CA CYS A 116 -5.10 16.17 0.13
C CYS A 116 -6.10 15.84 -1.00
N LEU A 117 -7.02 14.87 -0.79
CA LEU A 117 -8.05 14.52 -1.78
C LEU A 117 -9.11 15.63 -1.86
N PRO A 118 -9.28 16.31 -3.03
CA PRO A 118 -10.11 17.52 -3.11
C PRO A 118 -11.63 17.27 -3.18
N VAL A 119 -12.15 16.04 -3.13
CA VAL A 119 -13.59 15.81 -3.14
C VAL A 119 -13.98 14.45 -2.56
N GLU A 120 -15.15 14.43 -1.93
CA GLU A 120 -15.86 13.31 -1.30
C GLU A 120 -15.60 11.96 -2.00
N LEU A 121 -14.78 11.11 -1.37
CA LEU A 121 -14.76 9.69 -1.67
C LEU A 121 -16.22 9.22 -1.73
N SER A 122 -16.64 8.61 -2.84
CA SER A 122 -18.02 8.12 -2.97
C SER A 122 -18.34 7.29 -1.73
N ASN A 123 -19.55 7.39 -1.16
CA ASN A 123 -19.90 6.70 0.10
C ASN A 123 -19.44 5.23 0.13
N LYS A 124 -19.47 4.52 -1.01
CA LYS A 124 -18.92 3.16 -1.14
C LYS A 124 -17.40 3.05 -0.94
N GLN A 125 -16.62 3.96 -1.51
CA GLN A 125 -15.17 4.03 -1.32
C GLN A 125 -14.81 4.45 0.10
N TRP A 126 -15.56 5.41 0.66
CA TRP A 126 -15.42 5.82 2.06
C TRP A 126 -15.78 4.69 3.02
N GLU A 127 -16.86 3.94 2.78
CA GLU A 127 -17.25 2.78 3.60
C GLU A 127 -16.27 1.61 3.46
N GLN A 128 -15.73 1.35 2.26
CA GLN A 128 -14.65 0.37 2.10
C GLN A 128 -13.41 0.81 2.88
N PHE A 129 -13.04 2.08 2.79
CA PHE A 129 -11.93 2.64 3.54
C PHE A 129 -12.18 2.58 5.05
N GLN A 130 -13.36 2.98 5.53
CA GLN A 130 -13.74 2.87 6.94
C GLN A 130 -13.79 1.42 7.41
N THR A 131 -14.26 0.48 6.61
CA THR A 131 -14.23 -0.95 6.96
C THR A 131 -12.79 -1.44 7.09
N LEU A 132 -11.90 -0.99 6.20
CA LEU A 132 -10.48 -1.35 6.23
C LEU A 132 -9.73 -0.73 7.42
N VAL A 133 -10.10 0.49 7.82
CA VAL A 133 -9.47 1.25 8.91
C VAL A 133 -10.10 0.94 10.29
N GLN A 134 -11.43 0.93 10.42
CA GLN A 134 -12.14 0.62 11.68
C GLN A 134 -11.87 -0.81 12.14
N VAL A 135 -11.73 -1.78 11.23
CA VAL A 135 -11.42 -3.17 11.61
C VAL A 135 -10.00 -3.31 12.19
N ARG A 136 -9.11 -2.32 12.01
CA ARG A 136 -7.67 -2.50 12.29
C ARG A 136 -7.01 -1.49 13.23
N ILE A 137 -7.61 -0.34 13.49
CA ILE A 137 -7.10 0.59 14.53
C ILE A 137 -7.69 0.27 15.93
N PHE A 138 -8.85 -0.39 16.02
CA PHE A 138 -9.49 -0.74 17.30
C PHE A 138 -9.19 -2.16 17.81
N THR A 139 -8.30 -2.90 17.15
CA THR A 139 -7.72 -4.13 17.70
C THR A 139 -6.27 -3.85 18.13
N TYR A 140 -6.11 -2.83 18.99
CA TYR A 140 -4.92 -2.59 19.79
C TYR A 140 -5.15 -3.12 21.20
#